data_AF-A0A2D7W1N0-F1
#
_entry.id   AF-A0A2D7W1N0-F1
#
_cell.length_a   1.000
_cell.length_b   1.000
_cell.length_c   1.000
_cell.angle_alpha   90.00
_cell.angle_beta   90.00
_cell.angle_gamma   90.00
#
_symmetry.space_group_name_H-M   'P 1'
#
loop_
_entity.id
_entity.type
_entity.pdbx_description
1 polymer ?
#
loop_
_entity_poly.entity_id
_entity_poly.type
_entity_poly.pdbx_seq_one_letter_code
_entity_poly.pdbx_strand_id
1 'polypeptide(L)'
;MDNKEILGWFNHRVYPTMAVFIGYFIFFAPVLAFIGLQQSDYATALMIVSVVVGLFTLLMTWGLIGDMKTLASCMSPELAESPWGKSFKGFAAFGIIFTLFIVGVVIAHAMILFG
;
A
#
# COMPACT_ATOMS: atom_id res chain seq x y z
N MET A 1 22.42 6.19 -10.83
CA MET A 1 21.26 6.04 -11.73
C MET A 1 21.08 7.32 -12.51
N ASP A 2 20.78 7.20 -13.80
CA ASP A 2 20.41 8.36 -14.62
C ASP A 2 18.92 8.71 -14.44
N ASN A 3 18.48 9.86 -14.97
CA ASN A 3 17.08 10.30 -14.86
C ASN A 3 16.08 9.36 -15.57
N LYS A 4 16.50 8.63 -16.62
CA LYS A 4 15.61 7.72 -17.37
C LYS A 4 15.34 6.45 -16.57
N GLU A 5 16.35 5.93 -15.89
CA GLU A 5 16.23 4.79 -14.98
C GLU A 5 15.30 5.10 -13.81
N ILE A 6 15.41 6.29 -13.22
CA ILE A 6 14.53 6.75 -12.14
C ILE A 6 13.08 6.86 -12.64
N LEU A 7 12.86 7.49 -13.80
CA LEU A 7 11.52 7.59 -14.41
C LEU A 7 10.92 6.21 -14.73
N GLY A 8 11.72 5.29 -15.25
CA GLY A 8 11.30 3.91 -15.49
C GLY A 8 10.86 3.22 -14.20
N TRP A 9 11.63 3.37 -13.13
CA TRP A 9 11.29 2.80 -11.83
C TRP A 9 9.98 3.37 -11.26
N PHE A 10 9.75 4.69 -11.35
CA PHE A 10 8.48 5.31 -10.93
C PHE A 10 7.28 4.74 -11.70
N ASN A 11 7.41 4.58 -13.02
CA ASN A 11 6.35 4.05 -13.88
C ASN A 11 6.02 2.57 -13.60
N HIS A 12 7.02 1.76 -13.25
CA HIS A 12 6.83 0.32 -13.05
C HIS A 12 6.54 -0.07 -11.59
N ARG A 13 6.90 0.76 -10.61
CA ARG A 13 6.80 0.42 -9.19
C ARG A 13 5.94 1.39 -8.39
N VAL A 14 6.24 2.70 -8.45
CA VAL A 14 5.57 3.70 -7.60
C VAL A 14 4.13 3.92 -8.04
N TYR A 15 3.90 4.31 -9.30
CA TYR A 15 2.54 4.65 -9.75
C TYR A 15 1.58 3.45 -9.68
N PRO A 16 1.97 2.22 -10.05
CA PRO A 16 1.12 1.06 -9.86
C PRO A 16 0.78 0.81 -8.39
N THR A 17 1.75 0.92 -7.47
CA THR A 17 1.50 0.73 -6.03
C THR A 17 0.57 1.82 -5.48
N MET A 18 0.75 3.06 -5.91
CA MET A 18 -0.15 4.16 -5.53
C MET A 18 -1.58 3.95 -6.08
N ALA A 19 -1.71 3.43 -7.30
CA ALA A 19 -3.02 3.06 -7.86
C ALA A 19 -3.69 1.95 -7.04
N VAL A 20 -2.92 0.96 -6.57
CA VAL A 20 -3.42 -0.07 -5.64
C VAL A 20 -3.90 0.56 -4.32
N PHE A 21 -3.17 1.52 -3.75
CA PHE A 21 -3.60 2.20 -2.52
C PHE A 21 -4.89 2.99 -2.72
N ILE A 22 -5.01 3.73 -3.82
CA ILE A 22 -6.25 4.45 -4.14
C ILE A 22 -7.39 3.45 -4.33
N GLY A 23 -7.17 2.40 -5.11
CA GLY A 23 -8.15 1.32 -5.31
C GLY A 23 -8.57 0.66 -3.98
N TYR A 24 -7.63 0.44 -3.07
CA TYR A 24 -7.89 -0.18 -1.78
C TYR A 24 -8.70 0.73 -0.84
N PHE A 25 -8.21 1.95 -0.59
CA PHE A 25 -8.79 2.82 0.43
C PHE A 25 -10.02 3.59 -0.05
N ILE A 26 -10.05 4.00 -1.31
CA ILE A 26 -11.11 4.87 -1.83
C ILE A 26 -12.26 4.05 -2.43
N PHE A 27 -11.97 2.89 -3.01
CA PHE A 27 -12.98 2.08 -3.68
C PHE A 27 -13.30 0.81 -2.91
N PHE A 28 -12.33 -0.08 -2.75
CA PHE A 28 -12.56 -1.40 -2.18
C PHE A 28 -13.13 -1.34 -0.76
N ALA A 29 -12.50 -0.57 0.14
CA ALA A 29 -12.92 -0.51 1.53
C ALA A 29 -14.36 0.05 1.69
N PRO A 30 -14.74 1.19 1.09
CA PRO A 30 -16.12 1.68 1.21
C PRO A 30 -17.14 0.77 0.53
N VAL A 31 -16.82 0.18 -0.63
CA VAL A 31 -17.74 -0.68 -1.38
C VAL A 31 -18.01 -1.98 -0.63
N LEU A 32 -16.97 -2.63 -0.10
CA LEU A 32 -17.14 -3.87 0.65
C LEU A 32 -17.94 -3.61 1.94
N ALA A 33 -17.62 -2.53 2.66
CA ALA A 33 -18.42 -2.10 3.81
C ALA A 33 -19.90 -1.89 3.44
N PHE A 34 -20.18 -1.18 2.35
CA PHE A 34 -21.55 -0.95 1.88
C PHE A 34 -22.30 -2.25 1.54
N ILE A 35 -21.66 -3.17 0.81
CA ILE A 35 -22.25 -4.48 0.49
C ILE A 35 -22.50 -5.27 1.78
N GLY A 36 -21.54 -5.26 2.71
CA GLY A 36 -21.64 -5.95 3.99
C GLY A 36 -22.84 -5.51 4.82
N LEU A 37 -23.15 -4.20 4.82
CA LEU A 37 -24.33 -3.65 5.49
C LEU A 37 -25.66 -4.08 4.86
N GLN A 38 -25.67 -4.49 3.58
CA GLN A 38 -26.89 -4.87 2.87
C GLN A 38 -27.08 -6.39 2.75
N GLN A 39 -26.01 -7.18 2.85
CA GLN A 39 -25.98 -8.58 2.43
C GLN A 39 -25.26 -9.46 3.47
N SER A 40 -25.86 -9.59 4.66
CA SER A 40 -25.29 -10.33 5.80
C SER A 40 -25.02 -11.81 5.50
N ASP A 41 -25.79 -12.42 4.59
CA ASP A 41 -25.67 -13.84 4.24
C ASP A 41 -24.31 -14.21 3.62
N TYR A 42 -23.57 -13.20 3.13
CA TYR A 42 -22.25 -13.38 2.53
C TYR A 42 -21.11 -12.89 3.43
N ALA A 43 -21.35 -12.64 4.72
CA ALA A 43 -20.38 -12.07 5.65
C ALA A 43 -19.02 -12.80 5.63
N THR A 44 -19.04 -14.14 5.70
CA THR A 44 -17.80 -14.94 5.64
C THR A 44 -17.07 -14.79 4.30
N ALA A 45 -17.79 -14.80 3.19
CA ALA A 45 -17.18 -14.66 1.86
C ALA A 45 -16.58 -13.26 1.68
N LEU A 46 -17.29 -12.21 2.09
CA LEU A 46 -16.81 -10.82 2.05
C LEU A 46 -15.58 -10.63 2.95
N MET A 47 -15.55 -11.29 4.11
CA MET A 47 -14.39 -11.25 5.00
C MET A 47 -13.16 -11.89 4.35
N ILE A 48 -13.31 -13.04 3.70
CA ILE A 48 -12.20 -13.69 2.96
C ILE A 48 -11.65 -12.74 1.90
N VAL A 49 -12.54 -12.11 1.11
CA VAL A 49 -12.13 -11.11 0.10
C VAL A 49 -11.39 -9.95 0.75
N SER A 50 -11.88 -9.40 1.87
CA SER A 50 -11.20 -8.34 2.61
C SER A 50 -9.80 -8.74 3.07
N VAL A 51 -9.62 -9.95 3.60
CA VAL A 51 -8.30 -10.42 4.03
C VAL A 51 -7.37 -10.57 2.85
N VAL A 52 -7.82 -11.21 1.76
CA VAL A 52 -7.00 -11.46 0.57
C VAL A 52 -6.54 -10.15 -0.07
N VAL A 53 -7.45 -9.20 -0.27
CA VAL A 53 -7.12 -7.89 -0.84
C VAL A 53 -6.24 -7.09 0.12
N GLY A 54 -6.49 -7.15 1.43
CA GLY A 54 -5.63 -6.53 2.44
C GLY A 54 -4.20 -7.08 2.40
N LEU A 55 -4.02 -8.40 2.33
CA LEU A 55 -2.72 -9.05 2.21
C LEU A 55 -2.01 -8.67 0.91
N PHE A 56 -2.72 -8.60 -0.22
CA PHE A 56 -2.17 -8.13 -1.48
C PHE A 56 -1.67 -6.68 -1.38
N THR A 57 -2.47 -5.78 -0.81
CA THR A 57 -2.07 -4.38 -0.59
C THR A 57 -0.86 -4.27 0.35
N LEU A 58 -0.78 -5.12 1.38
CA LEU A 58 0.41 -5.20 2.24
C LEU A 58 1.66 -5.66 1.48
N LEU A 59 1.55 -6.69 0.65
CA LEU A 59 2.66 -7.17 -0.17
C LEU A 59 3.18 -6.07 -1.11
N MET A 60 2.27 -5.33 -1.76
CA MET A 60 2.63 -4.18 -2.61
C MET A 60 3.30 -3.06 -1.79
N THR A 61 2.79 -2.77 -0.58
CA THR A 61 3.37 -1.78 0.33
C THR A 61 4.82 -2.14 0.66
N TRP A 62 5.04 -3.34 1.19
CA TRP A 62 6.38 -3.77 1.62
C TRP A 62 7.32 -4.02 0.43
N GLY A 63 6.79 -4.43 -0.72
CA GLY A 63 7.55 -4.48 -1.98
C GLY A 63 8.11 -3.12 -2.36
N LEU A 64 7.28 -2.06 -2.33
CA LEU A 64 7.72 -0.70 -2.62
C LEU A 64 8.73 -0.18 -1.57
N ILE A 65 8.53 -0.47 -0.28
CA ILE A 65 9.52 -0.13 0.75
C ILE A 65 10.86 -0.81 0.49
N GLY A 66 10.83 -2.09 0.09
CA GLY A 66 12.03 -2.85 -0.29
C GLY A 66 12.76 -2.19 -1.45
N ASP A 67 12.05 -1.84 -2.52
CA ASP A 67 12.62 -1.15 -3.67
C ASP A 67 13.26 0.19 -3.28
N MET A 68 12.59 0.95 -2.41
CA MET A 68 13.09 2.24 -1.94
C MET A 68 14.38 2.12 -1.14
N LYS A 69 14.50 1.07 -0.32
CA LYS A 69 15.75 0.77 0.40
C LYS A 69 16.88 0.39 -0.57
N THR A 70 16.60 -0.46 -1.55
CA THR A 70 17.58 -0.81 -2.58
C THR A 70 18.00 0.43 -3.37
N LEU A 71 17.03 1.25 -3.81
CA LEU A 71 17.29 2.49 -4.52
C LEU A 71 18.19 3.44 -3.71
N ALA A 72 17.90 3.62 -2.42
CA ALA A 72 18.73 4.40 -1.50
C ALA A 72 20.16 3.86 -1.37
N SER A 73 20.35 2.54 -1.35
CA SER A 73 21.68 1.92 -1.28
C SER A 73 22.51 2.08 -2.56
N CYS A 74 21.85 2.32 -3.69
CA CYS A 74 22.50 2.51 -4.99
C CYS A 74 22.70 3.99 -5.37
N MET A 75 22.34 4.93 -4.48
CA MET A 75 22.54 6.36 -4.74
C MET A 75 24.02 6.74 -4.69
N SER A 76 24.45 7.61 -5.60
CA SER A 76 25.75 8.27 -5.47
C SER A 76 25.77 9.19 -4.24
N PRO A 77 26.94 9.50 -3.66
CA PRO A 77 27.04 10.40 -2.51
C PRO A 77 26.37 11.75 -2.75
N GLU A 78 26.58 12.36 -3.92
CA GLU A 78 25.96 13.64 -4.31
C GLU A 78 24.43 13.56 -4.34
N LEU A 79 23.87 12.46 -4.85
CA LEU A 79 22.42 12.27 -4.91
C LEU A 79 21.82 12.00 -3.52
N ALA A 80 22.53 11.26 -2.67
CA ALA A 80 22.12 10.96 -1.29
C ALA A 80 22.07 12.23 -0.41
N GLU A 81 22.94 13.20 -0.66
CA GLU A 81 22.96 14.48 0.08
C GLU A 81 21.96 15.51 -0.45
N SER A 82 21.43 15.30 -1.66
CA SER A 82 20.39 16.14 -2.24
C SER A 82 19.08 16.10 -1.42
N PRO A 83 18.21 17.12 -1.55
CA PRO A 83 16.89 17.09 -0.93
C PRO A 83 16.06 15.87 -1.31
N TRP A 84 16.20 15.38 -2.55
CA TRP A 84 15.52 14.18 -3.03
C TRP A 84 16.04 12.93 -2.32
N GLY A 85 17.36 12.73 -2.25
CA GLY A 85 17.95 11.58 -1.54
C GLY A 85 17.63 11.56 -0.05
N LYS A 86 17.57 12.73 0.59
CA LYS A 86 17.14 12.87 2.00
C LYS A 86 15.69 12.42 2.24
N SER A 87 14.80 12.55 1.26
CA SER A 87 13.40 12.11 1.40
C SER A 87 13.24 10.60 1.61
N PHE A 88 14.25 9.80 1.24
CA PHE A 88 14.23 8.34 1.38
C PHE A 88 14.48 7.86 2.81
N LYS A 89 15.10 8.68 3.69
CA LYS A 89 15.45 8.29 5.06
C LYS A 89 14.24 8.00 5.97
N GLY A 90 13.04 8.45 5.60
CA GLY A 90 11.80 8.22 6.34
C GLY A 90 10.88 7.14 5.77
N PHE A 91 11.25 6.51 4.64
CA PHE A 91 10.29 5.70 3.88
C PHE A 91 9.80 4.46 4.62
N ALA A 92 10.62 3.87 5.50
CA ALA A 92 10.22 2.73 6.33
C ALA A 92 9.07 3.07 7.31
N ALA A 93 9.01 4.30 7.82
CA ALA A 93 7.92 4.73 8.70
C ALA A 93 6.58 4.76 7.96
N PHE A 94 6.58 5.13 6.68
CA PHE A 94 5.38 5.05 5.84
C PHE A 94 4.89 3.60 5.70
N GLY A 95 5.78 2.63 5.52
CA GLY A 95 5.40 1.21 5.46
C GLY A 95 4.64 0.73 6.70
N ILE A 96 5.07 1.17 7.89
CA ILE A 96 4.40 0.86 9.16
C ILE A 96 3.02 1.52 9.22
N ILE A 97 2.93 2.82 8.90
CA ILE A 97 1.67 3.57 8.92
C ILE A 97 0.64 2.95 7.96
N PHE A 98 1.05 2.66 6.72
CA PHE A 98 0.18 1.99 5.74
C PHE A 98 -0.24 0.60 6.22
N THR A 99 0.65 -0.16 6.87
CA THR A 99 0.29 -1.46 7.45
C THR A 99 -0.83 -1.31 8.47
N LEU A 100 -0.73 -0.35 9.39
CA LEU A 100 -1.77 -0.10 10.39
C LEU A 100 -3.11 0.26 9.74
N PHE A 101 -3.11 1.11 8.72
CA PHE A 101 -4.34 1.46 8.01
C PHE A 101 -4.94 0.29 7.23
N ILE A 102 -4.12 -0.50 6.53
CA ILE A 102 -4.59 -1.65 5.75
C ILE A 102 -5.22 -2.69 6.68
N VAL A 103 -4.55 -3.03 7.78
CA VAL A 103 -5.08 -3.95 8.80
C VAL A 103 -6.32 -3.36 9.46
N GLY A 104 -6.32 -2.04 9.74
CA GLY A 104 -7.47 -1.34 10.28
C GLY A 104 -8.73 -1.47 9.41
N VAL A 105 -8.59 -1.41 8.09
CA VAL A 105 -9.71 -1.67 7.14
C VAL A 105 -10.25 -3.09 7.29
N VAL A 106 -9.37 -4.10 7.37
CA VAL A 106 -9.80 -5.50 7.55
C VAL A 106 -10.57 -5.68 8.86
N ILE A 107 -10.09 -5.06 9.94
CA ILE A 107 -10.78 -5.08 11.24
C ILE A 107 -12.13 -4.36 11.14
N ALA A 108 -12.18 -3.20 10.49
CA ALA A 108 -13.42 -2.46 10.30
C ALA A 108 -14.45 -3.27 9.50
N HIS A 109 -14.04 -3.96 8.44
CA HIS A 109 -14.91 -4.88 7.72
C HIS A 109 -15.41 -6.02 8.60
N ALA A 110 -14.55 -6.62 9.43
CA ALA A 110 -14.98 -7.67 10.36
C ALA A 110 -16.05 -7.16 11.35
N MET A 111 -15.88 -5.94 11.87
CA MET A 111 -16.87 -5.31 12.74
C MET A 111 -18.19 -5.05 12.03
N ILE A 112 -18.14 -4.63 10.76
CA ILE A 112 -19.36 -4.37 9.97
C ILE A 112 -20.10 -5.66 9.60
N LEU A 113 -19.36 -6.73 9.32
CA LEU A 113 -19.92 -7.99 8.80
C LEU A 113 -20.43 -8.93 9.90
N PHE A 114 -19.89 -8.84 11.11
CA PHE A 114 -20.19 -9.77 12.21
C PHE A 114 -20.59 -9.09 13.53
N GLY A 115 -20.52 -7.76 13.61
CA GLY A 115 -20.85 -6.97 14.79
C GLY A 115 -22.30 -6.51 14.83
#